data_AF-A0AAW1SPA9-F1
#
_entry.id   AF-A0AAW1SPA9-F1
#
_cell.length_a   1.000
_cell.length_b   1.000
_cell.length_c   1.000
_cell.angle_alpha   90.00
_cell.angle_beta   90.00
_cell.angle_gamma   90.00
#
_symmetry.space_group_name_H-M   'P 1'
#
loop_
_entity.id
_entity.type
_entity.pdbx_description
1 polymer ?
#
loop_
_entity_poly.entity_id
_entity_poly.type
_entity_poly.pdbx_seq_one_letter_code
_entity_poly.pdbx_strand_id
1 'polypeptide(L)'
;MDADINKDGTLELSELREILKKASSEFSHLEEHALFLEGQKGAKRFGGLVREMLLGNRSKHNSSEGMPTAVSGIGDDPRLTQEEFADLLGRIDDGLRALPATGQVAGQEGAYLAGLLKSGSMGYDLAPSVKPFRYRHGGTVAYVGSDQAVMELPTWGNLKGYSAGFLWRGWETYRQISFRNQCLVAFDWAKTKLFGRDLDLGRSSEQPSDQPAA
;
A
#
# COMPACT_ATOMS: atom_id res chain seq x y z
N MET A 1 8.42 14.28 26.10
CA MET A 1 7.49 13.73 27.11
C MET A 1 6.23 14.60 27.14
N ASP A 2 5.48 14.61 26.03
CA ASP A 2 4.29 15.48 25.82
C ASP A 2 3.06 14.67 25.36
N ALA A 3 3.14 13.34 25.46
CA ALA A 3 2.17 12.40 24.89
C ALA A 3 1.09 11.95 25.89
N ASP A 4 1.43 11.93 27.17
CA ASP A 4 0.52 11.65 28.29
C ASP A 4 -0.02 13.00 28.78
N ILE A 5 -1.24 13.35 28.33
CA ILE A 5 -1.83 14.68 28.55
C ILE A 5 -2.34 14.79 30.00
N ASN A 6 -2.81 13.66 30.55
CA ASN A 6 -3.40 13.59 31.88
C ASN A 6 -2.37 13.27 33.00
N LYS A 7 -1.14 12.90 32.64
CA LYS A 7 -0.03 12.52 33.52
C LYS A 7 -0.34 11.34 34.43
N ASP A 8 -1.23 10.44 34.00
CA ASP A 8 -1.64 9.28 34.80
C ASP A 8 -0.71 8.07 34.63
N GLY A 9 0.29 8.16 33.76
CA GLY A 9 1.26 7.10 33.49
C GLY A 9 0.74 6.01 32.56
N THR A 10 -0.45 6.19 31.98
CA THR A 10 -1.07 5.32 30.99
C THR A 10 -1.46 6.10 29.73
N LEU A 11 -1.39 5.47 28.56
CA LEU A 11 -1.87 6.06 27.30
C LEU A 11 -3.27 5.54 27.00
N GLU A 12 -4.22 6.46 26.85
CA GLU A 12 -5.55 6.14 26.33
C GLU A 12 -5.55 6.08 24.79
N LEU A 13 -6.52 5.36 24.21
CA LEU A 13 -6.61 5.16 22.76
C LEU A 13 -6.89 6.47 21.98
N SER A 14 -7.49 7.45 22.65
CA SER A 14 -7.74 8.81 22.17
C SER A 14 -6.44 9.61 22.03
N GLU A 15 -5.56 9.53 23.03
CA GLU A 15 -4.23 10.15 23.04
C GLU A 15 -3.31 9.46 22.03
N LEU A 16 -3.37 8.12 21.97
CA LEU A 16 -2.67 7.33 20.96
C LEU A 16 -3.04 7.78 19.55
N ARG A 17 -4.32 7.99 19.27
CA ARG A 17 -4.78 8.50 17.97
C ARG A 17 -4.19 9.88 17.67
N GLU A 18 -4.14 10.77 18.65
CA GLU A 18 -3.59 12.11 18.47
C GLU A 18 -2.08 12.07 18.22
N ILE A 19 -1.37 11.21 18.93
CA ILE A 19 0.07 10.96 18.74
C ILE A 19 0.33 10.38 17.35
N LEU A 20 -0.40 9.34 16.94
CA LEU A 20 -0.28 8.75 15.61
C LEU A 20 -0.62 9.76 14.52
N LYS A 21 -1.64 10.61 14.73
CA LYS A 21 -2.01 11.67 13.78
C LYS A 21 -0.91 12.74 13.68
N LYS A 22 -0.32 13.14 14.81
CA LYS A 22 0.81 14.09 14.84
C LYS A 22 2.05 13.48 14.19
N ALA A 23 2.37 12.22 14.52
CA ALA A 23 3.47 11.45 13.95
C ALA A 23 3.27 11.16 12.45
N SER A 24 2.03 11.07 11.95
CA SER A 24 1.75 10.87 10.51
C SER A 24 2.20 12.05 9.62
N SER A 25 2.49 13.20 10.22
CA SER A 25 3.12 14.33 9.50
C SER A 25 4.57 14.05 9.11
N GLU A 26 5.26 13.21 9.89
CA GLU A 26 6.66 12.82 9.73
C GLU A 26 6.79 11.42 9.11
N PHE A 27 5.92 10.50 9.54
CA PHE A 27 5.89 9.10 9.11
C PHE A 27 4.60 8.81 8.32
N SER A 28 4.67 8.88 6.99
CA SER A 28 3.49 8.76 6.12
C SER A 28 2.76 7.42 6.23
N HIS A 29 3.45 6.35 6.62
CA HIS A 29 2.85 5.03 6.83
C HIS A 29 1.89 4.99 8.04
N LEU A 30 2.07 5.87 9.02
CA LEU A 30 1.18 5.96 10.18
C LEU A 30 -0.18 6.59 9.84
N GLU A 31 -0.29 7.28 8.69
CA GLU A 31 -1.54 7.89 8.24
C GLU A 31 -2.62 6.84 7.93
N GLU A 32 -2.26 5.72 7.29
CA GLU A 32 -3.20 4.63 7.00
C GLU A 32 -3.71 3.98 8.29
N HIS A 33 -2.85 3.85 9.31
CA HIS A 33 -3.23 3.34 10.62
C HIS A 33 -4.09 4.34 11.41
N ALA A 34 -3.79 5.65 11.33
CA ALA A 34 -4.62 6.69 11.93
C ALA A 34 -6.02 6.76 11.29
N LEU A 35 -6.11 6.61 9.95
CA LEU A 35 -7.37 6.51 9.21
C LEU A 35 -8.17 5.25 9.60
N PHE A 36 -7.48 4.12 9.81
CA PHE A 36 -8.11 2.90 10.31
C PHE A 36 -8.71 3.11 11.71
N LEU A 37 -8.04 3.85 12.59
CA LEU A 37 -8.53 4.20 13.93
C LEU A 37 -9.71 5.19 13.90
N GLU A 38 -9.82 6.02 12.87
CA GLU A 38 -10.89 7.03 12.74
C GLU A 38 -12.25 6.40 12.43
N GLY A 39 -12.28 5.20 11.82
CA GLY A 39 -13.50 4.45 11.58
C GLY A 39 -13.99 3.70 12.84
N GLN A 40 -15.26 3.86 13.21
CA GLN A 40 -15.88 3.18 14.38
C GLN A 40 -15.67 1.64 14.39
N LYS A 41 -15.58 1.02 13.21
CA LYS A 41 -15.28 -0.41 13.05
C LYS A 41 -13.78 -0.72 13.19
N GLY A 42 -12.91 0.18 12.75
CA GLY A 42 -11.46 0.01 12.86
C GLY A 42 -10.95 0.25 14.27
N ALA A 43 -11.50 1.23 15.00
CA ALA A 43 -11.25 1.41 16.43
C ALA A 43 -11.60 0.15 17.25
N LYS A 44 -12.75 -0.48 16.99
CA LYS A 44 -13.14 -1.74 17.65
C LYS A 44 -12.26 -2.93 17.29
N ARG A 45 -11.84 -3.05 16.02
CA ARG A 45 -10.93 -4.13 15.57
C ARG A 45 -9.52 -3.93 16.11
N PHE A 46 -9.05 -2.69 16.16
CA PHE A 46 -7.76 -2.34 16.75
C PHE A 46 -7.78 -2.55 18.26
N GLY A 47 -8.82 -2.10 18.97
CA GLY A 47 -8.99 -2.39 20.40
C GLY A 47 -9.06 -3.90 20.68
N GLY A 48 -9.69 -4.67 19.80
CA GLY A 48 -9.67 -6.14 19.83
C GLY A 48 -8.26 -6.73 19.64
N LEU A 49 -7.50 -6.24 18.66
CA LEU A 49 -6.11 -6.66 18.41
C LEU A 49 -5.18 -6.29 19.56
N VAL A 50 -5.28 -5.07 20.10
CA VAL A 50 -4.53 -4.62 21.27
C VAL A 50 -4.87 -5.49 22.48
N ARG A 51 -6.14 -5.80 22.69
CA ARG A 51 -6.59 -6.70 23.77
C ARG A 51 -6.05 -8.11 23.59
N GLU A 52 -6.14 -8.68 22.40
CA GLU A 52 -5.57 -10.00 22.09
C GLU A 52 -4.05 -10.02 22.27
N MET A 53 -3.37 -8.94 21.88
CA MET A 53 -1.93 -8.75 22.04
C MET A 53 -1.52 -8.66 23.52
N LEU A 54 -2.22 -7.86 24.32
CA LEU A 54 -2.00 -7.74 25.77
C LEU A 54 -2.24 -9.08 26.48
N LEU A 55 -3.28 -9.82 26.06
CA LEU A 55 -3.57 -11.15 26.58
C LEU A 55 -2.52 -12.18 26.14
N GLY A 56 -1.99 -12.07 24.91
CA GLY A 56 -0.95 -12.93 24.37
C GLY A 56 0.43 -12.74 25.02
N ASN A 57 0.81 -11.50 25.34
CA ASN A 57 2.09 -11.19 25.99
C ASN A 57 2.13 -11.67 27.46
N ARG A 58 1.02 -11.59 28.20
CA ARG A 58 0.97 -12.10 29.60
C ARG A 58 1.16 -13.62 29.71
N SER A 59 0.91 -14.38 28.64
CA SER A 59 1.16 -15.83 28.66
C SER A 59 2.65 -16.20 28.61
N LYS A 60 3.53 -15.28 28.21
CA LYS A 60 4.99 -15.52 28.19
C LYS A 60 5.71 -15.07 29.47
N HIS A 61 5.11 -14.20 30.28
CA HIS A 61 5.80 -13.52 31.37
C HIS A 61 5.41 -13.95 32.81
N ASN A 62 4.57 -14.97 32.98
CA ASN A 62 4.17 -15.45 34.30
C ASN A 62 4.84 -16.79 34.66
N SER A 63 6.09 -16.70 35.12
CA SER A 63 6.54 -17.50 36.27
C SER A 63 7.03 -16.51 37.32
N SER A 64 6.32 -16.52 38.46
CA SER A 64 6.58 -15.84 39.74
C SER A 64 6.55 -14.30 39.78
N GLU A 65 5.43 -13.76 40.26
CA GLU A 65 5.27 -13.01 41.53
C GLU A 65 4.14 -11.96 41.42
N GLY A 66 3.36 -11.85 42.48
CA GLY A 66 2.00 -11.31 42.44
C GLY A 66 1.89 -9.79 42.47
N MET A 67 0.85 -9.29 41.81
CA MET A 67 0.10 -8.08 42.16
C MET A 67 -1.37 -8.25 41.73
N PRO A 68 -2.33 -7.67 42.47
CA PRO A 68 -3.73 -8.05 42.39
C PRO A 68 -4.41 -7.49 41.13
N THR A 69 -5.27 -8.33 40.56
CA THR A 69 -6.56 -7.98 39.97
C THR A 69 -6.83 -6.48 39.75
N ALA A 70 -6.64 -6.04 38.51
CA ALA A 70 -7.51 -5.05 37.88
C ALA A 70 -7.95 -5.60 36.53
N VAL A 71 -8.86 -6.57 36.57
CA VAL A 71 -9.92 -6.62 35.55
C VAL A 71 -10.84 -5.45 35.93
N SER A 72 -10.56 -4.26 35.41
CA SER A 72 -11.38 -3.07 35.60
C SER A 72 -11.18 -2.20 34.35
N GLY A 73 -12.13 -2.07 33.43
CA GLY A 73 -13.44 -2.68 33.34
C GLY A 73 -13.81 -2.90 31.87
N ILE A 74 -15.03 -3.39 31.67
CA ILE A 74 -15.70 -3.33 30.37
C ILE A 74 -16.01 -1.85 30.13
N GLY A 75 -15.03 -1.13 29.60
CA GLY A 75 -15.19 0.10 28.85
C GLY A 75 -14.57 -0.14 27.49
N ASP A 76 -15.14 0.46 26.44
CA ASP A 76 -14.69 0.30 25.05
C ASP A 76 -13.25 0.87 24.80
N ASP A 77 -12.52 1.28 25.85
CA ASP A 77 -11.26 2.02 25.78
C ASP A 77 -10.08 1.27 26.46
N PRO A 78 -9.19 0.62 25.69
CA PRO A 78 -7.95 0.03 26.18
C PRO A 78 -6.97 1.11 26.70
N ARG A 79 -6.51 0.95 27.94
CA ARG A 79 -5.40 1.73 28.52
C ARG A 79 -4.10 0.93 28.39
N LEU A 80 -3.04 1.58 27.90
CA LEU A 80 -1.73 0.97 27.66
C LEU A 80 -0.67 1.59 28.56
N THR A 81 0.17 0.79 29.19
CA THR A 81 1.38 1.30 29.85
C THR A 81 2.43 1.71 28.80
N GLN A 82 3.40 2.53 29.19
CA GLN A 82 4.45 3.00 28.28
C GLN A 82 5.25 1.85 27.65
N GLU A 83 5.53 0.78 28.40
CA GLU A 83 6.25 -0.40 27.92
C GLU A 83 5.42 -1.20 26.91
N GLU A 84 4.13 -1.41 27.19
CA GLU A 84 3.20 -2.06 26.27
C GLU A 84 3.00 -1.24 24.99
N PHE A 85 3.02 0.08 25.11
CA PHE A 85 2.97 0.97 23.96
C PHE A 85 4.24 0.89 23.09
N ALA A 86 5.42 0.77 23.71
CA ALA A 86 6.67 0.58 23.00
C ALA A 86 6.73 -0.76 22.25
N ASP A 87 6.26 -1.86 22.86
CA ASP A 87 6.15 -3.17 22.18
C ASP A 87 5.15 -3.12 21.02
N LEU A 88 4.05 -2.37 21.18
CA LEU A 88 3.07 -2.15 20.12
C LEU A 88 3.66 -1.37 18.93
N LEU A 89 4.38 -0.28 19.19
CA LEU A 89 5.08 0.47 18.13
C LEU A 89 6.13 -0.39 17.44
N GLY A 90 6.95 -1.14 18.19
CA GLY A 90 7.96 -2.02 17.61
C GLY A 90 7.38 -3.06 16.64
N ARG A 91 6.21 -3.63 16.95
CA ARG A 91 5.54 -4.56 16.03
C ARG A 91 4.84 -3.89 14.86
N ILE A 92 4.36 -2.66 15.02
CA ILE A 92 3.84 -1.87 13.89
C ILE A 92 4.99 -1.59 12.92
N ASP A 93 6.16 -1.20 13.46
CA ASP A 93 7.38 -0.97 12.70
C ASP A 93 7.86 -2.23 11.99
N ASP A 94 7.85 -3.40 12.65
CA ASP A 94 8.13 -4.70 12.02
C ASP A 94 7.10 -5.08 10.94
N GLY A 95 5.87 -4.57 11.08
CA GLY A 95 4.77 -4.75 10.13
C GLY A 95 4.81 -3.80 8.94
N LEU A 96 5.71 -2.81 8.94
CA LEU A 96 5.86 -1.85 7.84
C LEU A 96 6.27 -2.58 6.57
N ARG A 97 5.30 -2.76 5.68
CA ARG A 97 5.57 -3.23 4.34
C ARG A 97 5.94 -2.04 3.47
N ALA A 98 7.01 -2.23 2.69
CA ALA A 98 7.30 -1.35 1.58
C ALA A 98 6.05 -1.23 0.69
N LEU A 99 5.88 -0.06 0.07
CA LEU A 99 4.82 0.17 -0.91
C LEU A 99 4.85 -0.92 -1.99
N PRO A 100 3.69 -1.28 -2.57
CA PRO A 100 3.64 -2.36 -3.53
C PRO A 100 4.53 -2.06 -4.73
N ALA A 101 5.38 -3.02 -5.13
CA ALA A 101 6.31 -2.92 -6.26
C ALA A 101 5.56 -2.82 -7.60
N THR A 102 4.96 -1.65 -7.85
CA THR A 102 4.11 -1.35 -8.99
C THR A 102 4.66 -0.16 -9.74
N GLY A 103 4.45 -0.11 -11.06
CA GLY A 103 4.84 1.04 -11.86
C GLY A 103 4.18 2.35 -11.41
N GLN A 104 3.03 2.29 -10.73
CA GLN A 104 2.37 3.47 -10.17
C GLN A 104 3.19 4.08 -9.02
N VAL A 105 3.67 3.26 -8.09
CA VAL A 105 4.50 3.72 -6.96
C VAL A 105 5.78 4.34 -7.50
N ALA A 106 6.49 3.63 -8.38
CA ALA A 106 7.73 4.13 -8.97
C ALA A 106 7.52 5.46 -9.73
N GLY A 107 6.42 5.60 -10.47
CA GLY A 107 6.09 6.84 -11.17
C GLY A 107 5.81 8.02 -10.22
N GLN A 108 5.12 7.78 -9.12
CA GLN A 108 4.83 8.81 -8.11
C GLN A 108 6.09 9.21 -7.33
N GLU A 109 6.90 8.24 -6.91
CA GLU A 109 8.18 8.48 -6.23
C GLU A 109 9.14 9.27 -7.13
N GLY A 110 9.24 8.91 -8.41
CA GLY A 110 10.05 9.65 -9.38
C GLY A 110 9.61 11.10 -9.55
N ALA A 111 8.29 11.35 -9.65
CA ALA A 111 7.76 12.71 -9.76
C ALA A 111 8.01 13.53 -8.47
N TYR A 112 7.86 12.91 -7.30
CA TYR A 112 8.15 13.53 -6.02
C TYR A 112 9.63 13.90 -5.88
N LEU A 113 10.54 12.97 -6.19
CA LEU A 113 11.97 13.20 -6.13
C LEU A 113 12.43 14.28 -7.12
N ALA A 114 11.88 14.28 -8.35
CA ALA A 114 12.14 15.32 -9.33
C ALA A 114 11.70 16.71 -8.82
N GLY A 115 10.57 16.77 -8.11
CA GLY A 115 10.11 17.99 -7.44
C GLY A 115 11.10 18.48 -6.40
N LEU A 116 11.58 17.59 -5.53
CA LEU A 116 12.57 17.90 -4.48
C LEU A 116 13.90 18.42 -5.06
N LEU A 117 14.41 17.74 -6.08
CA LEU A 117 15.61 18.13 -6.82
C LEU A 117 15.44 19.53 -7.42
N LYS A 118 14.30 19.79 -8.07
CA LYS A 118 14.01 21.09 -8.66
C LYS A 118 13.93 22.22 -7.62
N SER A 119 13.38 21.95 -6.43
CA SER A 119 13.30 22.95 -5.35
C SER A 119 14.62 23.22 -4.63
N GLY A 120 15.70 22.49 -4.95
CA GLY A 120 16.98 22.62 -4.25
C GLY A 120 16.93 22.14 -2.79
N SER A 121 15.87 21.41 -2.42
CA SER A 121 15.64 20.92 -1.05
C SER A 121 16.44 19.67 -0.69
N MET A 122 17.44 19.33 -1.50
CA MET A 122 18.29 18.17 -1.32
C MET A 122 19.59 18.57 -0.61
N GLY A 123 19.46 18.97 0.66
CA GLY A 123 20.56 19.35 1.54
C GLY A 123 20.24 19.05 3.01
N TYR A 124 21.28 18.78 3.80
CA TYR A 124 21.17 18.35 5.21
C TYR A 124 20.41 19.34 6.10
N ASP A 125 20.37 20.63 5.74
CA ASP A 125 19.71 21.70 6.52
C ASP A 125 18.22 21.93 6.18
N LEU A 126 17.64 21.21 5.21
CA LEU A 126 16.25 21.40 4.75
C LEU A 126 15.30 20.28 5.19
N ALA A 127 15.82 19.27 5.90
CA ALA A 127 15.08 18.11 6.42
C ALA A 127 13.77 18.44 7.17
N PRO A 128 13.66 19.51 7.99
CA PRO A 128 12.42 19.76 8.72
C PRO A 128 11.27 20.34 7.87
N SER A 129 11.51 20.76 6.62
CA SER A 129 10.49 21.42 5.76
C SER A 129 9.99 20.54 4.61
N VAL A 130 10.66 19.41 4.34
CA VAL A 130 10.29 18.51 3.25
C VAL A 130 9.16 17.58 3.71
N LYS A 131 7.98 17.72 3.11
CA LYS A 131 6.84 16.82 3.40
C LYS A 131 7.17 15.40 2.93
N PRO A 132 6.89 14.35 3.73
CA PRO A 132 7.17 12.98 3.33
C PRO A 132 6.36 12.55 2.10
N PHE A 133 6.88 11.59 1.34
CA PHE A 133 6.17 11.00 0.22
C PHE A 133 4.90 10.29 0.71
N ARG A 134 3.78 10.56 0.04
CA ARG A 134 2.48 9.92 0.30
C ARG A 134 1.97 9.28 -0.98
N TYR A 135 1.88 7.95 -0.96
CA TYR A 135 1.35 7.18 -2.07
C TYR A 135 -0.16 7.41 -2.21
N ARG A 136 -0.62 7.64 -3.43
CA ARG A 136 -2.05 7.70 -3.76
C ARG A 136 -2.41 6.55 -4.68
N HIS A 137 -3.13 5.56 -4.15
CA HIS A 137 -3.62 4.45 -4.96
C HIS A 137 -4.64 4.95 -5.98
N GLY A 138 -4.41 4.65 -7.26
CA GLY A 138 -5.21 5.16 -8.39
C GLY A 138 -6.28 4.17 -8.84
N GLY A 139 -6.34 3.01 -8.18
CA GLY A 139 -7.11 1.85 -8.61
C GLY A 139 -6.24 0.79 -9.26
N THR A 140 -6.84 -0.38 -9.40
CA THR A 140 -6.22 -1.56 -10.01
C THR A 140 -7.01 -1.96 -11.24
N VAL A 141 -6.32 -2.39 -12.29
CA VAL A 141 -6.96 -2.92 -13.50
C VAL A 141 -6.24 -4.16 -13.99
N ALA A 142 -7.03 -5.17 -14.37
CA ALA A 142 -6.55 -6.42 -14.93
C ALA A 142 -7.38 -6.82 -16.15
N TYR A 143 -6.71 -7.12 -17.27
CA TYR A 143 -7.33 -7.71 -18.44
C TYR A 143 -7.51 -9.22 -18.22
N VAL A 144 -8.71 -9.74 -18.49
CA VAL A 144 -9.08 -11.14 -18.19
C VAL A 144 -9.21 -11.99 -19.46
N GLY A 145 -9.08 -11.39 -20.64
CA GLY A 145 -9.24 -12.07 -21.93
C GLY A 145 -10.60 -11.80 -22.57
N SER A 146 -10.76 -12.21 -23.83
CA SER A 146 -12.01 -12.08 -24.59
C SER A 146 -12.59 -10.65 -24.61
N ASP A 147 -11.73 -9.63 -24.74
CA ASP A 147 -12.12 -8.21 -24.67
C ASP A 147 -12.77 -7.78 -23.33
N GLN A 148 -12.56 -8.53 -22.26
CA GLN A 148 -13.06 -8.22 -20.92
C GLN A 148 -11.91 -7.83 -19.96
N ALA A 149 -12.23 -6.93 -19.03
CA ALA A 149 -11.33 -6.57 -17.95
C ALA A 149 -12.10 -6.41 -16.63
N VAL A 150 -11.34 -6.30 -15.55
CA VAL A 150 -11.82 -5.97 -14.21
C VAL A 150 -11.05 -4.74 -13.74
N MET A 151 -11.77 -3.71 -13.33
CA MET A 151 -11.22 -2.47 -12.79
C MET A 151 -11.79 -2.24 -11.40
N GLU A 152 -10.93 -1.88 -10.47
CA GLU A 152 -11.28 -1.38 -9.14
C GLU A 152 -10.79 0.06 -9.05
N LEU A 153 -11.73 1.01 -9.07
CA LEU A 153 -11.42 2.43 -9.02
C LEU A 153 -11.89 3.03 -7.69
N PRO A 154 -11.05 3.79 -6.97
CA PRO A 154 -11.40 4.36 -5.67
C PRO A 154 -12.65 5.25 -5.71
N THR A 155 -12.86 5.96 -6.83
CA THR A 155 -13.93 6.97 -6.98
C THR A 155 -15.18 6.46 -7.70
N TRP A 156 -15.02 5.50 -8.62
CA TRP A 156 -16.12 5.00 -9.47
C TRP A 156 -16.54 3.57 -9.15
N GLY A 157 -15.91 2.93 -8.16
CA GLY A 157 -16.21 1.57 -7.76
C GLY A 157 -15.66 0.52 -8.72
N ASN A 158 -16.25 -0.67 -8.65
CA ASN A 158 -15.79 -1.84 -9.40
C ASN A 158 -16.50 -1.96 -10.74
N LEU A 159 -15.73 -2.03 -11.83
CA LEU A 159 -16.23 -2.25 -13.19
C LEU A 159 -15.72 -3.59 -13.73
N LYS A 160 -16.60 -4.36 -14.37
CA LYS A 160 -16.27 -5.70 -14.90
C LYS A 160 -16.90 -5.92 -16.28
N GLY A 161 -16.25 -6.73 -17.10
CA GLY A 161 -16.76 -7.18 -18.40
C GLY A 161 -16.24 -6.37 -19.58
N TYR A 162 -17.02 -6.30 -20.66
CA TYR A 162 -16.60 -5.68 -21.93
C TYR A 162 -16.39 -4.18 -21.85
N SER A 163 -17.19 -3.47 -21.03
CA SER A 163 -17.02 -2.03 -20.80
C SER A 163 -15.68 -1.73 -20.13
N ALA A 164 -15.33 -2.50 -19.10
CA ALA A 164 -14.01 -2.45 -18.48
C ALA A 164 -12.89 -2.79 -19.48
N GLY A 165 -13.11 -3.76 -20.38
CA GLY A 165 -12.14 -4.11 -21.42
C GLY A 165 -11.86 -2.98 -22.40
N PHE A 166 -12.89 -2.24 -22.83
CA PHE A 166 -12.70 -1.06 -23.68
C PHE A 166 -11.97 0.06 -22.94
N LEU A 167 -12.35 0.34 -21.69
CA LEU A 167 -11.66 1.33 -20.86
C LEU A 167 -10.20 0.97 -20.63
N TRP A 168 -9.91 -0.31 -20.39
CA TRP A 168 -8.54 -0.80 -20.21
C TRP A 168 -7.67 -0.52 -21.45
N ARG A 169 -8.16 -0.84 -22.66
CA ARG A 169 -7.44 -0.55 -23.91
C ARG A 169 -7.22 0.94 -24.14
N GLY A 170 -8.22 1.76 -23.81
CA GLY A 170 -8.11 3.22 -23.88
C GLY A 170 -7.04 3.75 -22.92
N TRP A 171 -7.05 3.29 -21.66
CA TRP A 171 -6.07 3.66 -20.65
C TRP A 171 -4.65 3.22 -21.01
N GLU A 172 -4.47 1.99 -21.48
CA GLU A 172 -3.17 1.46 -21.89
C GLU A 172 -2.58 2.21 -23.09
N THR A 173 -3.43 2.57 -24.04
CA THR A 173 -3.03 3.40 -25.19
C THR A 173 -2.67 4.81 -24.72
N TYR A 174 -3.43 5.41 -23.80
CA TYR A 174 -3.14 6.75 -23.27
C TYR A 174 -1.85 6.80 -22.45
N ARG A 175 -1.53 5.72 -21.71
CA ARG A 175 -0.33 5.64 -20.86
C ARG A 175 1.01 5.70 -21.59
N GLN A 176 1.03 5.64 -22.92
CA GLN A 176 2.26 5.71 -23.68
C GLN A 176 2.90 7.10 -23.58
N ILE A 177 4.23 7.15 -23.46
CA ILE A 177 5.01 8.37 -23.19
C ILE A 177 4.90 9.40 -24.33
N SER A 178 4.64 8.95 -25.57
CA SER A 178 4.63 9.81 -26.76
C SER A 178 3.40 9.55 -27.62
N PHE A 179 2.85 10.61 -28.22
CA PHE A 179 1.73 10.54 -29.17
C PHE A 179 1.98 9.57 -30.32
N ARG A 180 3.23 9.51 -30.85
CA ARG A 180 3.60 8.53 -31.88
C ARG A 180 3.33 7.10 -31.41
N ASN A 181 3.70 6.80 -30.16
CA ASN A 181 3.52 5.47 -29.59
C ASN A 181 2.03 5.19 -29.29
N GLN A 182 1.28 6.22 -28.86
CA GLN A 182 -0.18 6.11 -28.70
C GLN A 182 -0.85 5.72 -30.03
N CYS A 183 -0.49 6.38 -31.14
CA CYS A 183 -1.03 6.04 -32.47
C CYS A 183 -0.61 4.65 -32.94
N LEU A 184 0.64 4.25 -32.71
CA LEU A 184 1.14 2.92 -33.09
C LEU A 184 0.36 1.82 -32.35
N VAL A 185 0.19 1.95 -31.03
CA VAL A 185 -0.57 1.00 -30.23
C VAL A 185 -2.03 0.95 -30.66
N ALA A 186 -2.67 2.11 -30.90
CA ALA A 186 -4.04 2.15 -31.42
C ALA A 186 -4.18 1.45 -32.78
N PHE A 187 -3.21 1.63 -33.67
CA PHE A 187 -3.19 0.98 -34.98
C PHE A 187 -2.94 -0.52 -34.87
N ASP A 188 -2.09 -0.97 -33.94
CA ASP A 188 -1.85 -2.39 -33.68
C ASP A 188 -3.11 -3.08 -33.14
N TRP A 189 -3.88 -2.41 -32.27
CA TRP A 189 -5.19 -2.90 -31.85
C TRP A 189 -6.17 -3.03 -33.02
N ALA A 190 -6.21 -2.05 -33.93
CA ALA A 190 -7.06 -2.08 -35.11
C ALA A 190 -6.68 -3.22 -36.06
N LYS A 191 -5.37 -3.38 -36.35
CA LYS A 191 -4.86 -4.47 -37.18
C LYS A 191 -5.19 -5.83 -36.58
N THR A 192 -4.92 -6.02 -35.29
CA THR A 192 -5.19 -7.29 -34.59
C THR A 192 -6.68 -7.65 -34.63
N LYS A 193 -7.56 -6.65 -34.58
CA LYS A 193 -9.02 -6.86 -34.65
C LYS A 193 -9.51 -7.18 -36.07
N LEU A 194 -8.88 -6.60 -37.09
CA LEU A 194 -9.27 -6.80 -38.50
C LEU A 194 -8.66 -8.06 -39.12
N PHE A 195 -7.39 -8.34 -38.82
CA PHE A 195 -6.61 -9.39 -39.48
C PHE A 195 -6.21 -10.55 -38.56
N GLY A 196 -6.50 -10.45 -37.26
CA GLY A 196 -5.99 -11.39 -36.26
C GLY A 196 -4.58 -11.03 -35.80
N ARG A 197 -4.06 -11.78 -34.81
CA ARG A 197 -2.72 -11.55 -34.27
C ARG A 197 -1.69 -12.28 -35.14
N ASP A 198 -0.73 -11.54 -35.69
CA ASP A 198 0.43 -12.16 -36.35
C ASP A 198 1.24 -12.93 -35.31
N LEU A 199 1.23 -14.25 -35.47
CA LEU A 199 2.06 -15.19 -34.73
C LEU A 199 3.06 -15.77 -35.70
N ASP A 200 4.08 -14.98 -36.03
CA ASP A 200 5.22 -15.50 -36.78
C ASP A 200 6.04 -16.37 -35.82
N LEU A 201 5.56 -17.60 -35.63
CA LEU A 201 6.27 -18.66 -34.93
C LEU A 201 7.47 -18.97 -35.81
N GLY A 202 8.64 -18.46 -35.43
CA GLY A 202 9.92 -18.73 -36.08
C GLY A 202 10.12 -20.24 -36.25
N ARG A 203 9.70 -20.75 -37.40
CA ARG A 203 9.94 -22.11 -37.83
C ARG A 203 11.38 -22.13 -38.31
N SER A 204 12.31 -22.30 -37.38
CA SER A 204 13.64 -22.79 -37.67
C SER A 204 13.47 -24.13 -38.38
N SER A 205 13.59 -24.13 -39.70
CA SER A 205 13.72 -25.36 -40.48
C SER A 205 15.05 -26.00 -40.10
N GLU A 206 15.05 -26.88 -39.09
CA GLU A 206 16.06 -27.92 -39.01
C GLU A 206 15.98 -28.71 -40.33
N GLN A 207 16.96 -28.50 -41.21
CA GLN A 207 17.22 -29.43 -42.29
C GLN A 207 17.72 -30.74 -41.67
N PRO A 208 17.14 -31.90 -42.00
CA PRO A 208 17.78 -33.16 -41.68
C PRO A 208 19.04 -33.26 -42.53
N SER A 209 20.21 -33.20 -41.90
CA SER A 209 21.46 -33.56 -42.53
C SER A 209 21.44 -35.07 -42.78
N ASP A 210 21.10 -35.47 -44.01
CA ASP A 210 21.43 -36.79 -44.52
C ASP A 210 22.95 -36.97 -44.47
N GLN A 211 23.42 -37.77 -43.51
CA GLN A 211 24.75 -38.36 -43.53
C GLN A 211 24.60 -39.82 -43.98
N PRO A 212 25.10 -40.21 -45.17
CA PRO A 212 25.29 -41.63 -45.45
C PRO A 212 26.51 -42.12 -44.66
N ALA A 213 26.31 -43.23 -43.96
CA ALA A 213 27.37 -44.00 -43.34
C ALA A 213 28.32 -44.57 -44.40
N ALA A 214 29.62 -44.26 -44.28
CA ALA A 214 30.74 -45.07 -44.76
C ALA A 214 32.02 -44.61 -44.05
#